data_AF-A0AAP5JY14-F1
#
_entry.id   AF-A0AAP5JY14-F1
#
_cell.length_a   1.000
_cell.length_b   1.000
_cell.length_c   1.000
_cell.angle_alpha   90.00
_cell.angle_beta   90.00
_cell.angle_gamma   90.00
#
_symmetry.space_group_name_H-M   'P 1'
#
loop_
_entity.id
_entity.type
_entity.pdbx_description
1 polymer ?
#
loop_
_entity_poly.entity_id
_entity_poly.type
_entity_poly.pdbx_seq_one_letter_code
_entity_poly.pdbx_strand_id
1 'polypeptide(L)'
;MHPDQSAIIVQSLVLEIAELKVFYSMFVTVSALSHNLTVKIESKDKGYQDMYYGFLGYPVSQAADITVFKATVVPVKKPRLKGGFPGKNRVYTL
;
A
#
# COMPACT_ATOMS: atom_id res chain seq x y z
N MET A 1 4.42 18.11 13.42
CA MET A 1 5.37 16.96 13.50
C MET A 1 6.67 17.53 14.02
N HIS A 2 7.23 16.93 15.08
CA HIS A 2 8.48 17.37 15.70
C HIS A 2 9.60 16.41 15.27
N PRO A 3 10.69 16.88 14.62
CA PRO A 3 11.72 16.01 14.03
C PRO A 3 12.43 15.08 15.02
N ASP A 4 12.49 15.48 16.29
CA ASP A 4 13.06 14.74 17.42
C ASP A 4 12.16 13.58 17.90
N GLN A 5 10.88 13.60 17.53
CA GLN A 5 9.87 12.61 17.94
C GLN A 5 9.32 11.82 16.75
N SER A 6 9.74 12.15 15.52
CA SER A 6 9.17 11.61 14.31
C SER A 6 10.23 11.49 13.23
N ALA A 7 10.36 10.28 12.66
CA ALA A 7 11.18 10.07 11.48
C ALA A 7 10.39 10.43 10.22
N ILE A 8 10.90 11.40 9.45
CA ILE A 8 10.45 11.67 8.08
C ILE A 8 11.56 11.21 7.16
N ILE A 9 11.23 10.31 6.24
CA ILE A 9 12.17 9.69 5.33
C ILE A 9 11.67 9.78 3.90
N VAL A 10 12.60 9.68 2.95
CA VAL A 10 12.29 9.49 1.54
C VAL A 10 12.37 8.00 1.26
N GLN A 11 11.25 7.37 0.86
CA GLN A 11 11.15 5.91 0.67
C GLN A 11 12.24 5.36 -0.25
N SER A 12 12.58 6.06 -1.32
CA SER A 12 13.61 5.63 -2.28
C SER A 12 15.03 5.63 -1.73
N LEU A 13 15.27 6.22 -0.56
CA LEU A 13 16.57 6.23 0.12
C LEU A 13 16.73 5.08 1.12
N VAL A 14 15.71 4.23 1.30
CA VAL A 14 15.75 3.05 2.18
C VAL A 14 15.77 1.80 1.32
N LEU A 15 16.96 1.23 1.12
CA LEU A 15 17.18 0.10 0.21
C LEU A 15 16.46 -1.17 0.67
N GLU A 16 16.32 -1.34 1.98
CA GLU A 16 15.64 -2.46 2.62
C GLU A 16 14.18 -2.56 2.18
N ILE A 17 13.52 -1.43 1.87
CA ILE A 17 12.16 -1.43 1.34
C ILE A 17 12.14 -2.04 -0.07
N ALA A 18 13.11 -1.69 -0.92
CA ALA A 18 13.19 -2.23 -2.27
C ALA A 18 13.46 -3.74 -2.25
N GLU A 19 14.36 -4.20 -1.38
CA GLU A 19 14.64 -5.63 -1.18
C GLU A 19 13.41 -6.38 -0.65
N LEU A 20 12.76 -5.85 0.39
CA LEU A 20 11.59 -6.50 1.00
C LEU A 20 10.41 -6.56 0.03
N LYS A 21 10.21 -5.53 -0.79
CA LYS A 21 9.23 -5.54 -1.88
C LYS A 21 9.48 -6.67 -2.87
N VAL A 22 10.75 -6.91 -3.25
CA VAL A 22 11.10 -8.02 -4.14
C VAL A 22 10.74 -9.35 -3.49
N PHE A 23 11.13 -9.57 -2.22
CA PHE A 23 10.75 -10.80 -1.52
C PHE A 23 9.23 -10.98 -1.43
N TYR A 24 8.48 -9.94 -1.07
CA TYR A 24 7.02 -9.99 -1.01
C TYR A 24 6.37 -10.25 -2.36
N SER A 25 6.96 -9.77 -3.47
CA SER A 25 6.45 -10.06 -4.81
C SER A 25 6.48 -11.54 -5.18
N MET A 26 7.34 -12.34 -4.52
CA MET A 26 7.42 -13.79 -4.76
C MET A 26 6.29 -14.58 -4.07
N PHE A 27 5.54 -13.95 -3.15
CA PHE A 27 4.47 -14.60 -2.39
C PHE A 27 3.06 -14.24 -2.86
N VAL A 28 2.92 -13.38 -3.87
CA VAL A 28 1.63 -12.91 -4.37
C VAL A 28 1.52 -13.10 -5.87
N THR A 29 0.36 -13.56 -6.32
CA THR A 29 0.10 -13.75 -7.75
C THR A 29 -0.40 -12.46 -8.40
N VAL A 30 -0.10 -12.31 -9.69
CA VAL A 30 -0.67 -11.23 -10.53
C VAL A 30 -2.20 -11.22 -10.47
N SER A 31 -2.83 -12.40 -10.49
CA SER A 31 -4.29 -12.52 -10.41
C SER A 31 -4.84 -11.90 -9.11
N ALA A 32 -4.24 -12.22 -7.96
CA ALA A 32 -4.67 -11.65 -6.68
C ALA A 32 -4.60 -10.11 -6.67
N LEU A 33 -3.52 -9.54 -7.20
CA LEU A 33 -3.35 -8.07 -7.29
C LEU A 33 -4.36 -7.45 -8.28
N SER A 34 -4.60 -8.08 -9.43
CA SER A 34 -5.54 -7.59 -10.45
C SER A 34 -6.99 -7.61 -9.98
N HIS A 35 -7.33 -8.47 -9.02
CA HIS A 35 -8.65 -8.51 -8.39
C HIS A 35 -8.81 -7.60 -7.16
N ASN A 36 -7.73 -6.94 -6.71
CA ASN A 36 -7.81 -6.00 -5.59
C ASN A 36 -8.74 -4.81 -5.92
N LEU A 37 -9.74 -4.57 -5.07
CA LEU A 37 -10.78 -3.57 -5.33
C LEU A 37 -10.22 -2.14 -5.41
N THR A 38 -9.25 -1.80 -4.56
CA THR A 38 -8.62 -0.46 -4.56
C THR A 38 -7.82 -0.24 -5.84
N VAL A 39 -6.99 -1.22 -6.24
CA VAL A 39 -6.23 -1.16 -7.50
C VAL A 39 -7.17 -0.96 -8.69
N LYS A 40 -8.28 -1.71 -8.75
CA LYS A 40 -9.26 -1.60 -9.85
C LYS A 40 -9.96 -0.24 -9.90
N ILE A 41 -10.39 0.28 -8.74
CA ILE A 41 -11.06 1.58 -8.68
C ILE A 41 -10.09 2.68 -9.09
N GLU A 42 -8.90 2.68 -8.52
CA GLU A 42 -7.91 3.72 -8.80
C GLU A 42 -7.40 3.67 -10.24
N SER A 43 -7.25 2.49 -10.82
CA SER A 43 -6.88 2.34 -12.24
C SER A 43 -7.94 2.96 -13.17
N LYS A 44 -9.22 2.75 -12.86
CA LYS A 44 -10.33 3.35 -13.61
C LYS A 44 -10.37 4.86 -13.44
N ASP A 45 -10.24 5.35 -12.21
CA ASP A 45 -10.24 6.79 -11.91
C ASP A 45 -9.08 7.51 -12.61
N LYS A 46 -7.93 6.83 -12.78
CA LYS A 46 -6.76 7.34 -13.51
C LYS A 46 -6.85 7.13 -15.04
N GLY A 47 -7.88 6.45 -15.53
CA GLY A 47 -8.10 6.21 -16.96
C GLY A 47 -7.15 5.21 -17.62
N TYR A 48 -6.51 4.33 -16.82
CA TYR A 48 -5.58 3.34 -17.37
C TYR A 48 -6.33 2.26 -18.16
N GLN A 49 -5.91 2.05 -19.41
CA GLN A 49 -6.37 0.94 -20.25
C GLN A 49 -5.61 -0.36 -19.91
N ASP A 50 -4.29 -0.23 -19.70
CA ASP A 50 -3.40 -1.29 -19.25
C ASP A 50 -2.77 -0.95 -17.91
N MET A 51 -2.55 -1.99 -17.10
CA MET A 51 -1.97 -1.81 -15.77
C MET A 51 -0.44 -1.82 -15.83
N TYR A 52 0.19 -0.71 -15.43
CA TYR A 52 1.64 -0.70 -15.21
C TYR A 52 2.00 -1.66 -14.07
N TYR A 53 3.05 -2.45 -14.24
CA TYR A 53 3.52 -3.38 -13.21
C TYR A 53 3.78 -2.69 -11.86
N GLY A 54 4.39 -1.50 -11.89
CA GLY A 54 4.63 -0.70 -10.69
C GLY A 54 3.34 -0.28 -9.97
N PHE A 55 2.27 -0.02 -10.73
CA PHE A 55 0.96 0.28 -10.17
C PHE A 55 0.30 -0.99 -9.63
N LEU A 56 0.31 -2.09 -10.38
CA LEU A 56 -0.24 -3.37 -9.91
C LEU A 56 0.42 -3.82 -8.60
N GLY A 57 1.74 -3.62 -8.49
CA GLY A 57 2.55 -4.00 -7.34
C GLY A 57 2.58 -2.98 -6.19
N TYR A 58 1.88 -1.83 -6.27
CA TYR A 58 1.94 -0.84 -5.18
C TYR A 58 1.48 -1.39 -3.83
N PRO A 59 0.46 -2.29 -3.72
CA PRO A 59 0.08 -2.87 -2.43
C PRO A 59 1.20 -3.71 -1.80
N VAL A 60 2.01 -4.37 -2.63
CA VAL A 60 3.19 -5.12 -2.17
C VAL A 60 4.26 -4.18 -1.63
N SER A 61 4.46 -3.05 -2.33
CA SER A 61 5.36 -1.98 -1.86
C SER A 61 4.90 -1.41 -0.51
N GLN A 62 3.60 -1.18 -0.34
CA GLN A 62 3.05 -0.68 0.93
C GLN A 62 3.21 -1.68 2.08
N ALA A 63 3.06 -2.97 1.80
CA ALA A 63 3.34 -4.00 2.81
C ALA A 63 4.80 -3.91 3.27
N ALA A 64 5.75 -3.78 2.34
CA ALA A 64 7.17 -3.61 2.65
C ALA A 64 7.44 -2.31 3.46
N ASP A 65 6.82 -1.19 3.08
CA ASP A 65 6.92 0.09 3.79
C ASP A 65 6.50 -0.03 5.28
N ILE A 66 5.45 -0.82 5.56
CA ILE A 66 4.93 -1.02 6.93
C ILE A 66 5.87 -1.93 7.74
N THR A 67 6.27 -3.05 7.14
CA THR A 67 6.98 -4.12 7.85
C THR A 67 8.45 -3.79 8.12
N VAL A 68 9.11 -3.00 7.26
CA VAL A 68 10.52 -2.61 7.47
C VAL A 68 10.69 -1.82 8.78
N PHE A 69 9.69 -1.02 9.16
CA PHE A 69 9.71 -0.24 10.41
C PHE A 69 9.01 -0.95 11.57
N LYS A 70 8.56 -2.19 11.37
CA LYS A 70 7.81 -2.96 12.38
C LYS A 70 6.61 -2.18 12.94
N ALA A 71 5.93 -1.43 12.07
CA ALA A 71 4.84 -0.56 12.51
C ALA A 71 3.68 -1.40 13.07
N THR A 72 3.26 -1.09 14.29
CA THR A 72 2.14 -1.76 14.97
C THR A 72 0.81 -1.05 14.72
N VAL A 73 0.85 0.21 14.29
CA VAL A 73 -0.33 1.06 14.07
C VAL A 73 -0.15 1.78 12.73
N VAL A 74 -1.04 1.51 11.77
CA VAL A 74 -1.00 2.14 10.45
C VAL A 74 -2.28 2.93 10.21
N PRO A 75 -2.24 4.27 10.16
CA PRO A 75 -3.40 5.07 9.81
C PRO A 75 -3.66 4.93 8.30
N VAL A 76 -4.87 4.49 7.93
CA VAL A 76 -5.27 4.31 6.53
C VAL A 76 -6.43 5.21 6.14
N LYS A 77 -6.46 5.63 4.88
CA LYS A 77 -7.59 6.36 4.32
C LYS A 77 -8.75 5.40 4.04
N LYS A 78 -9.99 5.85 4.24
CA LYS A 78 -11.17 5.08 3.82
C LYS A 78 -11.16 4.91 2.29
N PRO A 79 -11.39 3.69 1.77
CA PRO A 79 -11.50 3.49 0.33
C PRO A 79 -12.66 4.34 -0.22
N ARG A 80 -12.44 4.98 -1.37
CA ARG A 80 -13.48 5.73 -2.10
C ARG A 80 -14.47 4.74 -2.72
N LEU A 81 -15.39 4.22 -1.91
CA LEU A 81 -16.52 3.45 -2.41
C LEU A 81 -17.77 4.32 -2.46
N LYS A 82 -18.34 4.48 -3.65
CA LYS A 82 -19.71 4.97 -3.80
C LYS A 82 -20.64 3.88 -3.25
N GLY A 83 -21.02 4.00 -1.98
CA GLY A 83 -21.86 3.01 -1.29
C GLY A 83 -21.58 2.80 0.19
N GLY A 84 -20.55 3.43 0.78
CA GLY A 84 -20.33 3.47 2.22
C GLY A 84 -20.15 2.11 2.90
N PHE A 85 -18.96 1.79 3.39
CA PHE A 85 -18.84 0.69 4.36
C PHE A 85 -19.51 1.08 5.68
N PRO A 86 -20.44 0.26 6.23
CA PRO A 86 -20.94 0.50 7.57
C PRO A 86 -19.80 0.22 8.56
N GLY A 87 -19.45 1.24 9.36
CA GLY A 87 -18.69 1.05 10.59
C GLY A 87 -17.19 1.42 10.58
N LYS A 88 -16.91 2.46 11.38
CA LYS A 88 -15.72 2.72 12.20
C LYS A 88 -14.42 3.16 11.50
N ASN A 89 -13.78 4.17 12.10
CA ASN A 89 -12.40 4.56 11.86
C ASN A 89 -11.52 3.34 12.19
N ARG A 90 -11.06 2.63 11.16
CA ARG A 90 -10.17 1.48 11.34
C ARG A 90 -8.73 1.94 11.26
N VAL A 91 -8.15 2.15 12.44
CA VAL A 91 -6.73 1.90 12.64
C VAL A 91 -6.59 0.38 12.55
N TYR A 92 -5.89 -0.13 11.54
CA TYR A 92 -5.54 -1.55 11.52
C TYR A 92 -4.27 -1.69 12.35
N THR A 93 -4.40 -2.34 13.51
CA THR A 93 -3.28 -2.91 14.26
C THR A 93 -3.06 -4.30 13.70
N LEU A 94 -1.82 -4.65 13.38
CA LEU A 94 -1.45 -6.02 13.00
C LEU A 94 -1.57 -6.95 14.21
#